data_AF-A0A5Q2VBT7-F1
#
_entry.id   AF-A0A5Q2VBT7-F1
#
_cell.length_a   1.000
_cell.length_b   1.000
_cell.length_c   1.000
_cell.angle_alpha   90.00
_cell.angle_beta   90.00
_cell.angle_gamma   90.00
#
_symmetry.space_group_name_H-M   'P 1'
#
loop_
_entity.id
_entity.type
_entity.pdbx_description
1 polymer ?
#
loop_
_entity_poly.entity_id
_entity_poly.type
_entity_poly.pdbx_seq_one_letter_code
_entity_poly.pdbx_strand_id
1 'polypeptide(L)'
;MKAGSLRTKPILRRSGLAAAIGSMLVVAGCSSTPPATPLKAKSAIPPVTVSAQVPTELATEGESKVSQCNKELLALKTINGAESARYQREMDHLVASGQQYMNVKAGISSDINDIMTPRYQFAVANLCWKIRNALSQSLLKQADIPQGSKP
;
A
#
# COMPACT_ATOMS: atom_id res chain seq x y z
N MET A 1 59.30 3.89 -4.44
CA MET A 1 59.26 3.40 -5.83
C MET A 1 57.81 3.20 -6.26
N LYS A 2 57.50 3.66 -7.48
CA LYS A 2 56.24 3.57 -8.26
C LYS A 2 55.12 4.57 -7.93
N ALA A 3 55.03 5.52 -8.85
CA ALA A 3 54.05 6.58 -9.00
C ALA A 3 52.90 6.16 -9.95
N GLY A 4 51.83 6.97 -9.96
CA GLY A 4 50.85 7.06 -11.05
C GLY A 4 49.49 6.45 -10.71
N SER A 5 48.34 7.02 -11.08
CA SER A 5 48.05 8.24 -11.82
C SER A 5 46.55 8.54 -11.67
N LEU A 6 46.18 9.79 -11.36
CA LEU A 6 44.80 10.26 -11.39
C LEU A 6 44.27 10.21 -12.83
N ARG A 7 43.07 9.67 -13.04
CA ARG A 7 42.30 9.88 -14.28
C ARG A 7 41.13 10.82 -14.04
N THR A 8 41.42 12.09 -14.27
CA THR A 8 40.48 13.13 -14.67
C THR A 8 40.00 12.82 -16.09
N LYS A 9 38.70 12.89 -16.37
CA LYS A 9 38.18 12.98 -17.74
C LYS A 9 37.63 14.38 -17.99
N PRO A 10 38.05 15.06 -19.08
CA PRO A 10 37.64 16.42 -19.38
C PRO A 10 36.28 16.51 -20.08
N ILE A 11 35.76 17.72 -19.96
CA ILE A 11 34.57 18.34 -20.55
C ILE A 11 34.63 18.31 -22.09
N LEU A 12 33.49 18.09 -22.76
CA LEU A 12 33.26 18.77 -24.04
C LEU A 12 31.79 19.18 -24.20
N ARG A 13 31.60 20.51 -24.21
CA ARG A 13 30.40 21.24 -24.59
C ARG A 13 30.06 20.99 -26.06
N ARG A 14 28.76 20.93 -26.38
CA ARG A 14 28.24 21.46 -27.63
C ARG A 14 26.87 22.07 -27.38
N SER A 15 26.85 23.41 -27.37
CA SER A 15 25.65 24.23 -27.50
C SER A 15 25.04 24.00 -28.89
N GLY A 16 23.71 23.90 -28.95
CA GLY A 16 22.90 23.98 -30.16
C GLY A 16 21.61 24.71 -29.84
N LEU A 17 21.43 25.86 -30.47
CA LEU A 17 20.28 26.76 -30.39
C LEU A 17 19.02 26.15 -31.04
N ALA A 18 17.87 26.55 -30.51
CA ALA A 18 16.58 26.77 -31.18
C ALA A 18 15.86 25.58 -31.85
N ALA A 19 14.69 25.24 -31.30
CA ALA A 19 13.41 25.42 -31.99
C ALA A 19 12.26 25.17 -31.01
N ALA A 20 11.43 26.18 -30.80
CA ALA A 20 10.12 26.02 -30.19
C ALA A 20 9.22 25.24 -31.15
N ILE A 21 8.65 24.12 -30.70
CA ILE A 21 7.41 23.59 -31.26
C ILE A 21 6.56 23.16 -30.06
N GLY A 22 5.55 23.98 -29.78
CA GLY A 22 4.47 23.63 -28.87
C GLY A 22 3.75 22.39 -29.39
N SER A 23 3.52 21.44 -28.50
CA SER A 23 2.47 20.44 -28.66
C SER A 23 1.81 20.29 -27.30
N MET A 24 0.79 21.14 -27.09
CA MET A 24 -0.27 20.89 -26.13
C MET A 24 -1.00 19.62 -26.57
N LEU A 25 -0.62 18.48 -25.98
CA LEU A 25 -1.44 17.28 -26.03
C LEU A 25 -2.60 17.50 -25.06
N VAL A 26 -3.71 18.01 -25.62
CA VAL A 26 -5.01 17.98 -24.97
C VAL A 26 -5.44 16.51 -24.93
N VAL A 27 -5.26 15.86 -23.78
CA VAL A 27 -5.93 14.58 -23.51
C VAL A 27 -7.42 14.88 -23.40
N ALA A 28 -8.16 14.50 -24.43
CA ALA A 28 -9.61 14.44 -24.39
C ALA A 28 -10.01 13.44 -23.28
N GLY A 29 -10.71 13.93 -22.26
CA GLY A 29 -11.34 13.09 -21.26
C GLY A 29 -12.47 12.29 -21.90
N CYS A 30 -12.38 10.95 -21.85
CA CYS A 30 -13.49 10.07 -22.16
C CYS A 30 -14.38 9.95 -20.91
N SER A 31 -15.51 10.67 -20.88
CA SER A 31 -16.57 10.45 -19.89
C SER A 31 -17.40 9.26 -20.36
N SER A 32 -17.17 8.10 -19.75
CA SER A 32 -18.04 6.94 -19.93
C SER A 32 -19.28 7.12 -19.04
N THR A 33 -20.37 7.55 -19.64
CA THR A 33 -21.71 7.54 -19.03
C THR A 33 -22.24 6.09 -19.07
N PRO A 34 -22.54 5.44 -17.94
CA PRO A 34 -23.20 4.14 -17.96
C PRO A 34 -24.72 4.29 -18.18
N PRO A 35 -25.34 3.44 -19.01
CA PRO A 35 -26.79 3.35 -19.08
C PRO A 35 -27.34 2.70 -17.80
N ALA A 36 -28.33 3.37 -17.20
CA ALA A 36 -29.12 2.81 -16.13
C ALA A 36 -30.06 1.74 -16.68
N THR A 37 -29.96 0.51 -16.17
CA THR A 37 -31.05 -0.47 -16.20
C THR A 37 -31.06 -1.23 -14.87
N PRO A 38 -32.21 -1.35 -14.19
CA PRO A 38 -32.29 -1.94 -12.86
C PRO A 38 -32.49 -3.45 -12.98
N LEU A 39 -31.50 -4.25 -12.59
CA LEU A 39 -31.70 -5.66 -12.30
C LEU A 39 -31.51 -5.90 -10.81
N LYS A 40 -32.66 -6.08 -10.16
CA LYS A 40 -32.85 -6.49 -8.78
C LYS A 40 -32.38 -7.94 -8.62
N ALA A 41 -31.16 -8.13 -8.14
CA ALA A 41 -30.71 -9.40 -7.59
C ALA A 41 -30.48 -9.23 -6.09
N LYS A 42 -31.49 -9.63 -5.31
CA LYS A 42 -31.43 -9.71 -3.86
C LYS A 42 -30.60 -10.94 -3.49
N SER A 43 -29.29 -10.76 -3.30
CA SER A 43 -28.46 -11.72 -2.57
C SER A 43 -28.04 -11.06 -1.27
N ALA A 44 -28.83 -11.31 -0.22
CA ALA A 44 -28.54 -10.89 1.13
C ALA A 44 -27.45 -11.79 1.71
N ILE A 45 -26.19 -11.42 1.45
CA ILE A 45 -25.08 -11.84 2.29
C ILE A 45 -25.03 -10.78 3.41
N PRO A 46 -25.08 -11.15 4.69
CA PRO A 46 -24.98 -10.17 5.76
C PRO A 46 -23.66 -9.39 5.61
N PRO A 47 -23.66 -8.05 5.77
CA PRO A 47 -22.41 -7.32 5.87
C PRO A 47 -21.69 -7.86 7.10
N VAL A 48 -20.61 -8.59 6.87
CA VAL A 48 -19.67 -8.95 7.93
C VAL A 48 -18.98 -7.64 8.29
N THR A 49 -19.48 -6.98 9.33
CA THR A 49 -18.90 -5.74 9.85
C THR A 49 -17.56 -6.10 10.49
N VAL A 50 -16.50 -6.15 9.69
CA VAL A 50 -15.13 -6.22 10.19
C VAL A 50 -14.80 -4.84 10.75
N SER A 51 -15.12 -4.66 12.04
CA SER A 51 -14.85 -3.43 12.79
C SER A 51 -13.42 -3.44 13.32
N ALA A 52 -12.46 -3.34 12.41
CA ALA A 52 -11.10 -2.90 12.73
C ALA A 52 -10.75 -1.81 11.71
N GLN A 53 -11.35 -0.63 11.90
CA GLN A 53 -11.06 0.52 11.07
C GLN A 53 -9.83 1.21 11.64
N VAL A 54 -8.72 1.15 10.89
CA VAL A 54 -7.56 2.00 11.14
C VAL A 54 -8.04 3.45 11.07
N PRO A 55 -7.67 4.33 12.03
CA PRO A 55 -8.08 5.72 11.94
C PRO A 55 -7.60 6.34 10.62
N THR A 56 -8.47 7.11 9.95
CA THR A 56 -8.25 7.61 8.59
C THR A 56 -6.93 8.38 8.43
N GLU A 57 -6.49 9.08 9.47
CA GLU A 57 -5.24 9.86 9.47
C GLU A 57 -3.97 8.99 9.57
N LEU A 58 -4.11 7.77 10.09
CA LEU A 58 -3.04 6.77 10.21
C LEU A 58 -2.98 5.83 8.99
N ALA A 59 -3.95 5.94 8.07
CA ALA A 59 -3.95 5.21 6.81
C ALA A 59 -3.15 5.98 5.74
N THR A 60 -2.02 5.42 5.29
CA THR A 60 -1.27 5.97 4.16
C THR A 60 -1.96 5.66 2.84
N GLU A 61 -2.23 6.71 2.06
CA GLU A 61 -2.74 6.65 0.69
C GLU A 61 -4.05 5.87 0.52
N GLY A 62 -5.14 6.53 0.89
CA GLY A 62 -6.51 6.20 0.50
C GLY A 62 -7.10 5.04 1.29
N GLU A 63 -8.26 5.28 1.88
CA GLU A 63 -9.13 4.27 2.49
C GLU A 63 -9.28 3.00 1.62
N SER A 64 -9.16 3.16 0.30
CA SER A 64 -9.10 2.09 -0.70
C SER A 64 -8.02 1.01 -0.45
N LYS A 65 -6.77 1.38 -0.11
CA LYS A 65 -5.68 0.40 0.06
C LYS A 65 -5.87 -0.43 1.33
N VAL A 66 -6.27 0.21 2.43
CA VAL A 66 -6.60 -0.48 3.69
C VAL A 66 -7.85 -1.36 3.53
N SER A 67 -8.87 -0.87 2.83
CA SER A 67 -10.06 -1.67 2.49
C SER A 67 -9.69 -2.92 1.67
N GLN A 68 -8.80 -2.78 0.69
CA GLN A 68 -8.32 -3.92 -0.08
C GLN A 68 -7.52 -4.90 0.79
N CYS A 69 -6.63 -4.40 1.65
CA CYS A 69 -5.88 -5.19 2.62
C CYS A 69 -6.79 -6.02 3.55
N ASN A 70 -7.90 -5.43 4.02
CA ASN A 70 -8.89 -6.15 4.82
C ASN A 70 -9.58 -7.27 4.01
N LYS A 71 -9.90 -7.02 2.73
CA LYS A 71 -10.42 -8.06 1.83
C LYS A 71 -9.41 -9.17 1.59
N GLU A 72 -8.13 -8.83 1.44
CA GLU A 72 -7.04 -9.80 1.29
C GLU A 72 -6.86 -10.65 2.55
N LEU A 73 -7.03 -10.08 3.74
CA LEU A 73 -7.00 -10.83 5.01
C LEU A 73 -8.15 -11.83 5.12
N LEU A 74 -9.35 -11.43 4.67
CA LEU A 74 -10.52 -12.32 4.60
C LEU A 74 -10.31 -13.44 3.57
N ALA A 75 -9.72 -13.12 2.41
CA ALA A 75 -9.35 -14.14 1.42
C ALA A 75 -8.28 -15.09 1.95
N LEU A 76 -7.28 -14.58 2.69
CA LEU A 76 -6.27 -15.42 3.33
C LEU A 76 -6.89 -16.38 4.33
N LYS A 77 -7.97 -15.99 5.03
CA LYS A 77 -8.68 -16.85 5.98
C LYS A 77 -9.23 -18.14 5.34
N THR A 78 -9.67 -18.09 4.08
CA THR A 78 -10.26 -19.25 3.39
C THR A 78 -9.21 -20.27 2.96
N ILE A 79 -7.97 -19.83 2.81
CA ILE A 79 -6.85 -20.62 2.25
C ILE A 79 -5.85 -21.03 3.34
N ASN A 80 -5.58 -20.13 4.29
CA ASN A 80 -4.61 -20.30 5.37
C ASN A 80 -5.10 -19.57 6.63
N GLY A 81 -5.98 -20.26 7.37
CA GLY A 81 -6.58 -19.72 8.59
C GLY A 81 -5.57 -19.38 9.70
N ALA A 82 -4.45 -20.09 9.77
CA ALA A 82 -3.42 -19.85 10.78
C ALA A 82 -2.69 -18.51 10.56
N GLU A 83 -2.21 -18.24 9.34
CA GLU A 83 -1.60 -16.95 9.00
C GLU A 83 -2.61 -15.81 9.09
N SER A 84 -3.86 -16.02 8.64
CA SER A 84 -4.93 -15.03 8.79
C SER A 84 -5.17 -14.66 10.26
N ALA A 85 -5.29 -15.64 11.16
CA ALA A 85 -5.49 -15.38 12.58
C ALA A 85 -4.31 -14.61 13.22
N ARG A 86 -3.08 -14.86 12.76
CA ARG A 86 -1.90 -14.12 13.19
C ARG A 86 -1.98 -12.66 12.75
N TYR A 87 -2.21 -12.40 11.47
CA TYR A 87 -2.29 -11.03 10.95
C TYR A 87 -3.49 -10.25 11.48
N GLN A 88 -4.61 -10.91 11.79
CA GLN A 88 -5.74 -10.27 12.46
C GLN A 88 -5.33 -9.72 13.83
N ARG A 89 -4.61 -10.49 14.65
CA ARG A 89 -4.10 -10.01 15.95
C ARG A 89 -3.12 -8.84 15.80
N GLU A 90 -2.25 -8.89 14.78
CA GLU A 90 -1.33 -7.77 14.48
C GLU A 90 -2.12 -6.51 14.08
N MET A 91 -3.18 -6.66 13.29
CA MET A 91 -4.08 -5.55 12.91
C MET A 91 -4.79 -4.97 14.12
N ASP A 92 -5.40 -5.82 14.96
CA ASP A 92 -6.15 -5.40 16.15
C ASP A 92 -5.25 -4.63 17.12
N HIS A 93 -4.01 -5.11 17.34
CA HIS A 93 -3.01 -4.42 18.16
C HIS A 93 -2.62 -3.06 17.56
N LEU A 94 -2.42 -2.99 16.23
CA LEU A 94 -2.07 -1.75 15.56
C LEU A 94 -3.19 -0.70 15.64
N VAL A 95 -4.44 -1.13 15.50
CA VAL A 95 -5.62 -0.26 15.68
C VAL A 95 -5.72 0.24 17.12
N ALA A 96 -5.59 -0.66 18.11
CA ALA A 96 -5.70 -0.30 19.52
C ALA A 96 -4.61 0.70 19.94
N SER A 97 -3.35 0.45 19.59
CA SER A 97 -2.23 1.34 19.88
C SER A 97 -2.31 2.66 19.10
N GLY A 98 -2.73 2.61 17.84
CA GLY A 98 -2.99 3.81 17.04
C GLY A 98 -4.07 4.70 17.67
N GLN A 99 -5.17 4.11 18.17
CA GLN A 99 -6.22 4.87 18.85
C GLN A 99 -5.71 5.54 20.13
N GLN A 100 -4.87 4.87 20.92
CA GLN A 100 -4.25 5.48 22.10
C GLN A 100 -3.41 6.70 21.72
N TYR A 101 -2.62 6.60 20.64
CA TYR A 101 -1.89 7.74 20.11
C TYR A 101 -2.82 8.88 19.68
N MET A 102 -3.89 8.59 18.93
CA MET A 102 -4.85 9.59 18.50
C MET A 102 -5.50 10.34 19.67
N ASN A 103 -5.78 9.65 20.78
CA ASN A 103 -6.40 10.25 21.96
C ASN A 103 -5.48 11.28 22.65
N VAL A 104 -4.16 11.15 22.51
CA VAL A 104 -3.19 12.08 23.13
C VAL A 104 -2.53 13.02 22.13
N LYS A 105 -2.71 12.79 20.83
CA LYS A 105 -2.03 13.49 19.73
C LYS A 105 -2.09 15.02 19.83
N ALA A 106 -3.24 15.55 20.23
CA ALA A 106 -3.46 17.00 20.37
C ALA A 106 -2.77 17.62 21.60
N GLY A 107 -2.42 16.80 22.60
CA GLY A 107 -1.80 17.24 23.86
C GLY A 107 -0.29 17.02 23.94
N ILE A 108 0.36 16.54 22.87
CA ILE A 108 1.80 16.28 22.81
C ILE A 108 2.49 17.23 21.82
N SER A 109 3.82 17.36 21.93
CA SER A 109 4.59 18.25 21.05
C SER A 109 4.59 17.81 19.58
N SER A 110 4.83 18.77 18.68
CA SER A 110 4.99 18.51 17.24
C SER A 110 6.07 17.48 16.96
N ASP A 111 7.22 17.57 17.65
CA ASP A 111 8.35 16.66 17.45
C ASP A 111 7.97 15.19 17.69
N ILE A 112 7.10 14.93 18.68
CA ILE A 112 6.59 13.57 18.92
C ILE A 112 5.62 13.16 17.80
N ASN A 113 4.73 14.06 17.39
CA ASN A 113 3.76 13.81 16.32
C ASN A 113 4.44 13.52 14.97
N ASP A 114 5.55 14.21 14.69
CA ASP A 114 6.36 14.08 13.47
C ASP A 114 7.07 12.72 13.39
N ILE A 115 7.29 12.07 14.53
CA ILE A 115 7.86 10.72 14.60
C ILE A 115 6.74 9.66 14.59
N MET A 116 5.72 9.86 15.42
CA MET A 116 4.70 8.84 15.68
C MET A 116 3.74 8.67 14.50
N THR A 117 3.33 9.76 13.85
CA THR A 117 2.43 9.71 12.69
C THR A 117 3.00 8.84 11.55
N PRO A 118 4.20 9.13 11.01
CA PRO A 118 4.77 8.31 9.93
C PRO A 118 5.09 6.89 10.39
N ARG A 119 5.41 6.66 11.68
CA ARG A 119 5.64 5.32 12.23
C ARG A 119 4.39 4.43 12.10
N TYR A 120 3.24 4.92 12.53
CA TYR A 120 2.00 4.15 12.43
C TYR A 120 1.55 3.97 10.98
N GLN A 121 1.65 5.03 10.20
CA GLN A 121 1.41 5.03 8.76
C GLN A 121 2.21 3.92 8.05
N PHE A 122 3.52 3.84 8.32
CA PHE A 122 4.37 2.76 7.82
C PHE A 122 3.95 1.39 8.36
N ALA A 123 3.63 1.28 9.64
CA ALA A 123 3.22 0.02 10.25
C ALA A 123 1.97 -0.57 9.57
N VAL A 124 0.99 0.27 9.23
CA VAL A 124 -0.22 -0.13 8.48
C VAL A 124 0.16 -0.64 7.09
N ALA A 125 0.93 0.16 6.33
CA ALA A 125 1.37 -0.21 4.98
C ALA A 125 2.15 -1.53 4.97
N ASN A 126 3.08 -1.70 5.91
CA ASN A 126 3.90 -2.89 6.04
C ASN A 126 3.07 -4.12 6.40
N LEU A 127 2.13 -4.00 7.34
CA LEU A 127 1.23 -5.11 7.69
C LEU A 127 0.39 -5.54 6.47
N CYS A 128 -0.14 -4.58 5.71
CA CYS A 128 -0.89 -4.87 4.50
C CYS A 128 -0.04 -5.53 3.41
N TRP A 129 1.21 -5.12 3.23
CA TRP A 129 2.14 -5.83 2.35
C TRP A 129 2.38 -7.29 2.80
N LYS A 130 2.55 -7.53 4.10
CA LYS A 130 2.74 -8.88 4.64
C LYS A 130 1.53 -9.77 4.38
N ILE A 131 0.31 -9.25 4.59
CA ILE A 131 -0.95 -9.96 4.32
C ILE A 131 -1.03 -10.33 2.84
N ARG A 132 -0.81 -9.36 1.94
CA ARG A 132 -0.82 -9.59 0.49
C ARG A 132 0.18 -10.67 0.08
N ASN A 133 1.40 -10.59 0.59
CA ASN A 133 2.44 -11.55 0.27
C ASN A 133 2.08 -12.95 0.80
N ALA A 134 1.57 -13.06 2.03
CA ALA A 134 1.14 -14.34 2.59
C ALA A 134 0.00 -14.97 1.78
N LEU A 135 -0.96 -14.17 1.32
CA LEU A 135 -2.03 -14.62 0.42
C LEU A 135 -1.49 -15.13 -0.90
N SER A 136 -0.66 -14.33 -1.59
CA SER A 136 -0.03 -14.74 -2.86
C SER A 136 0.76 -16.03 -2.72
N GLN A 137 1.55 -16.16 -1.65
CA GLN A 137 2.34 -17.36 -1.39
C GLN A 137 1.47 -18.58 -1.11
N SER A 138 0.35 -18.40 -0.40
CA SER A 138 -0.57 -19.51 -0.13
C SER A 138 -1.32 -19.94 -1.40
N LEU A 139 -1.70 -19.01 -2.26
CA LEU A 139 -2.31 -19.29 -3.58
C LEU A 139 -1.34 -20.04 -4.51
N LEU A 140 -0.08 -19.61 -4.57
CA LEU A 140 0.93 -20.26 -5.41
C LEU A 140 1.21 -21.70 -4.97
N LYS A 141 1.22 -21.97 -3.65
CA LYS A 141 1.32 -23.33 -3.10
C LYS A 141 0.11 -24.19 -3.43
N GLN A 142 -1.09 -23.62 -3.50
CA GLN A 142 -2.30 -24.36 -3.91
C GLN A 142 -2.32 -24.69 -5.40
N ALA A 143 -1.69 -23.86 -6.23
CA ALA A 143 -1.62 -24.05 -7.67
C ALA A 143 -0.50 -25.02 -8.11
N ASP A 144 0.20 -25.68 -7.17
CA ASP A 144 1.40 -26.50 -7.41
C ASP A 144 2.48 -25.79 -8.23
N ILE A 145 2.52 -24.44 -8.18
CA ILE A 145 3.54 -23.65 -8.88
C ILE A 145 4.83 -23.73 -8.04
N PRO A 146 5.93 -24.34 -8.55
CA PRO A 146 7.17 -24.46 -7.81
C PRO A 146 7.71 -23.07 -7.48
N GLN A 147 7.82 -22.75 -6.20
CA GLN A 147 8.48 -21.54 -5.75
C GLN A 147 9.99 -21.78 -5.80
N GLY A 148 10.67 -21.13 -6.76
CA GLY A 148 12.11 -21.29 -6.98
C GLY A 148 12.89 -21.31 -5.67
N SER A 149 13.57 -22.42 -5.42
CA SER A 149 14.44 -22.59 -4.26
C SER A 149 15.65 -21.66 -4.38
N LYS A 150 16.00 -21.01 -3.26
CA LYS A 150 17.19 -20.19 -3.12
C LYS A 150 18.46 -21.04 -3.40
N PRO A 151 19.45 -20.54 -4.18
CA PRO A 151 20.73 -21.21 -4.38
C PRO A 151 21.57 -21.24 -3.10
#